data_AF-A0A7W7B4V5-F1
#
_entry.id   AF-A0A7W7B4V5-F1
#
_cell.length_a   1.000
_cell.length_b   1.000
_cell.length_c   1.000
_cell.angle_alpha   90.00
_cell.angle_beta   90.00
_cell.angle_gamma   90.00
#
_symmetry.space_group_name_H-M   'P 1'
#
loop_
_entity.id
_entity.type
_entity.pdbx_description
1 polymer ?
#
loop_
_entity_poly.entity_id
_entity_poly.type
_entity_poly.pdbx_seq_one_letter_code
_entity_poly.pdbx_strand_id
1 'polypeptide(L)'
;MHAGPQARAVLDEAERVRSDPAYRADRFVAEWTRLRKQQEHARFWGEEHKLPKINAGMAGLAKSLERDAQMESLLRPRARELGLGIGMEPERGLSRELSDWFGLSRGRGLSR
;
A
#
# COMPACT_ATOMS: atom_id res chain seq x y z
N MET A 1 19.42 29.73 31.13
CA MET A 1 18.61 29.51 29.92
C MET A 1 19.46 28.71 28.93
N HIS A 2 19.17 27.43 28.70
CA HIS A 2 19.61 26.72 27.49
C HIS A 2 18.62 25.57 27.27
N ALA A 3 17.84 25.68 26.20
CA ALA A 3 16.83 24.73 25.78
C ALA A 3 17.43 23.68 24.82
N GLY A 4 16.97 22.42 24.96
CA GLY A 4 17.08 21.33 23.97
C GLY A 4 18.43 20.60 23.94
N PRO A 5 18.46 19.26 24.06
CA PRO A 5 17.88 18.37 23.05
C PRO A 5 17.27 17.07 23.62
N GLN A 6 16.27 17.14 24.50
CA GLN A 6 15.67 15.93 25.08
C GLN A 6 14.62 15.25 24.16
N ALA A 7 14.34 15.80 22.99
CA ALA A 7 13.25 15.34 22.10
C ALA A 7 13.68 14.31 21.04
N ARG A 8 14.96 13.91 20.97
CA ARG A 8 15.47 13.03 19.90
C ARG A 8 15.66 11.56 20.27
N ALA A 9 15.55 11.20 21.56
CA ALA A 9 15.80 9.83 22.01
C ALA A 9 14.51 9.01 22.23
N VAL A 10 13.37 9.66 22.49
CA VAL A 10 12.09 8.99 22.79
C VAL A 10 11.37 8.43 21.56
N LEU A 11 11.89 8.67 20.35
CA LEU A 11 11.30 8.18 19.09
C LEU A 11 11.86 6.81 18.67
N ASP A 12 13.05 6.41 19.14
CA ASP A 12 13.72 5.18 18.68
C ASP A 12 13.17 3.90 19.35
N GLU A 13 12.70 4.01 20.59
CA GLU A 13 12.33 2.84 21.42
C GLU A 13 10.85 2.45 21.27
N ALA A 14 9.99 3.37 20.82
CA ALA A 14 8.57 3.09 20.56
C ALA A 14 8.35 2.29 19.25
N GLU A 15 9.30 2.34 18.31
CA GLU A 15 9.18 1.71 16.98
C GLU A 15 9.64 0.24 16.94
N ARG A 16 10.53 -0.20 17.83
CA ARG A 16 11.09 -1.56 17.78
C ARG A 16 10.12 -2.66 18.23
N VAL A 17 8.99 -2.32 18.85
CA VAL A 17 8.17 -3.30 19.61
C VAL A 17 6.88 -3.75 18.90
N ARG A 18 6.49 -3.16 17.74
CA ARG A 18 5.14 -3.37 17.15
C ARG A 18 5.03 -4.20 15.85
N SER A 19 5.97 -5.13 15.60
CA SER A 19 6.05 -6.00 14.41
C SER A 19 6.90 -5.39 13.29
N ASP A 20 8.00 -6.08 12.99
CA ASP A 20 9.06 -5.68 12.07
C ASP A 20 8.51 -5.03 10.78
N PRO A 21 8.89 -3.78 10.46
CA PRO A 21 8.33 -3.06 9.32
C PRO A 21 8.70 -3.72 7.98
N ALA A 22 9.81 -4.46 7.90
CA ALA A 22 10.17 -5.22 6.70
C ALA A 22 9.29 -6.47 6.55
N TYR A 23 8.95 -7.15 7.64
CA TYR A 23 7.98 -8.24 7.63
C TYR A 23 6.58 -7.77 7.20
N ARG A 24 6.14 -6.59 7.66
CA ARG A 24 4.87 -6.00 7.21
C ARG A 24 4.89 -5.64 5.72
N ALA A 25 6.00 -5.09 5.23
CA ALA A 25 6.20 -4.84 3.80
C ALA A 25 6.16 -6.15 2.97
N ASP A 26 6.82 -7.20 3.42
CA ASP A 26 6.81 -8.50 2.75
C ASP A 26 5.40 -9.12 2.69
N ARG A 27 4.70 -9.13 3.83
CA ARG A 27 3.30 -9.57 3.93
C ARG A 27 2.39 -8.78 3.01
N PHE A 28 2.62 -7.48 2.87
CA PHE A 28 1.87 -6.65 1.94
C PHE A 28 2.10 -7.05 0.49
N VAL A 29 3.35 -7.23 0.07
CA VAL A 29 3.67 -7.69 -1.29
C VAL A 29 3.00 -9.05 -1.56
N ALA A 30 3.04 -9.96 -0.59
CA ALA A 30 2.42 -11.28 -0.70
C ALA A 30 0.89 -11.21 -0.86
N GLU A 31 0.20 -10.48 0.02
CA GLU A 31 -1.26 -10.31 -0.04
C GLU A 31 -1.70 -9.53 -1.29
N TRP A 32 -0.95 -8.49 -1.65
CA TRP A 32 -1.17 -7.72 -2.87
C TRP A 32 -1.11 -8.60 -4.12
N THR A 33 -0.04 -9.36 -4.27
CA THR A 33 0.16 -10.29 -5.39
C THR A 33 -0.93 -11.35 -5.43
N ARG A 34 -1.35 -11.86 -4.27
CA ARG A 34 -2.45 -12.82 -4.16
C ARG A 34 -3.79 -12.23 -4.63
N LEU A 35 -4.11 -11.00 -4.24
CA LEU A 35 -5.34 -10.33 -4.67
C LEU A 35 -5.32 -10.00 -6.18
N ARG A 36 -4.16 -9.61 -6.72
CA ARG A 36 -3.97 -9.42 -8.16
C ARG A 36 -4.25 -10.70 -8.94
N LYS A 37 -3.68 -11.83 -8.55
CA LYS A 37 -3.96 -13.13 -9.17
C LYS A 37 -5.44 -13.51 -9.10
N GLN A 38 -6.10 -13.26 -7.97
CA GLN A 38 -7.54 -13.49 -7.84
C GLN A 38 -8.35 -12.57 -8.75
N GLN A 39 -7.94 -11.31 -8.90
CA GLN A 39 -8.58 -10.36 -9.81
C GLN A 39 -8.46 -10.82 -11.26
N GLU A 40 -7.26 -11.25 -11.68
CA GLU A 40 -7.01 -11.76 -13.03
C GLU A 40 -7.80 -13.04 -13.30
N HIS A 41 -7.84 -13.97 -12.34
CA HIS A 41 -8.65 -15.17 -12.42
C HIS A 41 -10.14 -14.83 -12.54
N ALA A 42 -10.65 -13.95 -11.68
CA ALA A 42 -12.05 -13.53 -11.73
C ALA A 42 -12.40 -12.84 -13.06
N ARG A 43 -11.49 -12.04 -13.63
CA ARG A 43 -11.68 -11.46 -14.98
C ARG A 43 -11.68 -12.53 -16.07
N PHE A 44 -10.73 -13.46 -16.02
CA PHE A 44 -10.59 -14.52 -17.01
C PHE A 44 -11.80 -15.46 -17.05
N TRP A 45 -12.34 -15.80 -15.87
CA TRP A 45 -13.51 -16.67 -15.74
C TRP A 45 -14.86 -15.94 -15.75
N GLY A 46 -14.87 -14.61 -15.92
CA GLY A 46 -16.10 -13.82 -15.90
C GLY A 46 -16.79 -13.76 -14.53
N GLU A 47 -16.06 -13.96 -13.44
CA GLU A 47 -16.56 -13.86 -12.06
C GLU A 47 -16.64 -12.41 -11.58
N GLU A 48 -17.39 -11.57 -12.30
CA GLU A 48 -17.50 -10.13 -12.04
C GLU A 48 -17.99 -9.81 -10.63
N HIS A 49 -18.84 -10.68 -10.07
CA HIS A 49 -19.34 -10.59 -8.70
C HIS A 49 -18.23 -10.67 -7.62
N LYS A 50 -17.06 -11.25 -7.93
CA LYS A 50 -15.92 -11.34 -6.99
C LYS A 50 -15.01 -10.11 -7.05
N LEU A 51 -14.97 -9.41 -8.19
CA LEU A 51 -14.16 -8.21 -8.40
C LEU A 51 -14.36 -7.12 -7.33
N PRO A 52 -15.58 -6.74 -6.91
CA PRO A 52 -15.75 -5.70 -5.88
C PRO A 52 -15.12 -6.09 -4.54
N LYS A 53 -15.21 -7.36 -4.14
CA LYS A 53 -14.58 -7.86 -2.91
C LYS A 53 -13.05 -7.83 -2.99
N ILE A 54 -12.49 -8.23 -4.13
CA ILE A 54 -11.04 -8.23 -4.36
C ILE A 54 -10.50 -6.79 -4.37
N ASN A 55 -11.20 -5.88 -5.08
CA ASN A 55 -10.84 -4.46 -5.12
C ASN A 55 -10.92 -3.80 -3.74
N ALA A 56 -11.95 -4.12 -2.93
CA ALA A 56 -12.05 -3.64 -1.55
C ALA A 56 -10.90 -4.15 -0.66
N GLY A 57 -10.43 -5.40 -0.87
CA GLY A 57 -9.26 -5.94 -0.18
C GLY A 57 -7.99 -5.17 -0.54
N MET A 58 -7.76 -4.89 -1.83
CA MET A 58 -6.61 -4.10 -2.27
C MET A 58 -6.69 -2.65 -1.77
N ALA A 59 -7.89 -2.08 -1.67
CA ALA A 59 -8.11 -0.78 -1.03
C ALA A 59 -7.71 -0.75 0.44
N GLY A 60 -8.10 -1.79 1.19
CA GLY A 60 -7.73 -1.92 2.60
C GLY A 60 -6.21 -1.98 2.79
N LEU A 61 -5.52 -2.71 1.92
CA LEU A 61 -4.06 -2.75 1.92
C LEU A 61 -3.46 -1.37 1.62
N ALA A 62 -3.86 -0.72 0.53
CA ALA A 62 -3.36 0.60 0.15
C ALA A 62 -3.55 1.63 1.28
N LYS A 63 -4.69 1.59 1.98
CA LYS A 63 -4.97 2.46 3.15
C LYS A 63 -4.10 2.15 4.37
N SER A 64 -3.70 0.89 4.57
CA SER A 64 -2.70 0.55 5.59
C SER A 64 -1.36 1.21 5.26
N LEU A 65 -1.01 1.27 3.98
CA LEU A 65 0.23 1.91 3.53
C LEU A 65 0.24 3.42 3.77
N GLU A 66 -0.90 4.10 3.55
CA GLU A 66 -1.05 5.54 3.87
C GLU A 66 -0.77 5.86 5.36
N ARG A 67 -0.99 4.88 6.25
CA ARG A 67 -0.80 5.03 7.70
C ARG A 67 0.60 4.63 8.17
N ASP A 68 1.38 3.97 7.33
CA ASP A 68 2.68 3.38 7.67
C ASP A 68 3.80 3.94 6.77
N ALA A 69 4.28 5.15 7.08
CA ALA A 69 5.31 5.83 6.29
C ALA A 69 6.62 5.03 6.15
N GLN A 70 7.02 4.27 7.17
CA GLN A 70 8.20 3.41 7.11
C GLN A 70 8.02 2.25 6.12
N MET A 71 6.83 1.65 6.10
CA MET A 71 6.48 0.59 5.17
C MET A 71 6.39 1.12 3.74
N GLU A 72 5.89 2.33 3.54
CA GLU A 72 5.89 3.02 2.24
C GLU A 72 7.31 3.22 1.71
N SER A 73 8.24 3.65 2.57
CA SER A 73 9.66 3.81 2.20
C SER A 73 10.30 2.49 1.77
N LEU A 74 9.96 1.37 2.43
CA LEU A 74 10.45 0.03 2.09
C LEU A 74 9.82 -0.54 0.81
N LEU A 75 8.58 -0.17 0.50
CA LEU A 75 7.87 -0.64 -0.68
C LEU A 75 8.11 0.22 -1.93
N ARG A 76 8.53 1.48 -1.78
CA ARG A 76 8.95 2.35 -2.89
C ARG A 76 9.92 1.71 -3.88
N PRO A 77 11.06 1.12 -3.46
CA PRO A 77 11.96 0.43 -4.39
C PRO A 77 11.33 -0.83 -5.02
N ARG A 78 10.29 -1.39 -4.40
CA ARG A 78 9.56 -2.60 -4.83
C ARG A 78 8.28 -2.30 -5.58
N ALA A 79 7.98 -1.03 -5.89
CA ALA A 79 6.72 -0.66 -6.52
C ALA A 79 6.50 -1.30 -7.89
N ARG A 80 7.60 -1.62 -8.59
CA ARG A 80 7.58 -2.39 -9.84
C ARG A 80 7.04 -3.81 -9.65
N GLU A 81 7.31 -4.44 -8.51
CA GLU A 81 6.77 -5.76 -8.14
C GLU A 81 5.27 -5.69 -7.84
N LEU A 82 4.78 -4.53 -7.39
CA LEU A 82 3.36 -4.27 -7.18
C LEU A 82 2.59 -4.00 -8.48
N GLY A 83 3.29 -3.94 -9.62
CA GLY A 83 2.71 -3.65 -10.95
C GLY A 83 2.60 -2.16 -11.27
N LEU A 84 3.26 -1.29 -10.50
CA LEU A 84 3.26 0.17 -10.69
C LEU A 84 4.48 0.69 -11.46
N GLY A 85 5.32 -0.20 -11.99
CA GLY A 85 6.62 0.15 -12.57
C GLY A 85 6.58 0.98 -13.87
N ILE A 86 5.40 1.30 -14.40
CA ILE A 86 5.23 2.07 -15.64
C ILE A 86 4.35 3.28 -15.32
N GLY A 87 4.94 4.33 -14.72
CA GLY A 87 4.21 5.60 -14.48
C GLY A 87 4.46 6.28 -13.14
N MET A 88 5.28 5.71 -12.25
CA MET A 88 5.56 6.34 -10.96
C MET A 88 6.24 7.70 -11.12
N GLU A 89 5.53 8.76 -10.75
CA GLU A 89 6.15 10.03 -10.43
C GLU A 89 6.70 9.94 -9.01
N PRO A 90 8.01 10.16 -8.79
CA PRO A 90 8.64 10.04 -7.47
C PRO A 90 8.03 10.97 -6.40
N GLU A 91 7.32 12.00 -6.85
CA GLU A 91 6.66 13.01 -6.02
C GLU A 91 5.27 12.57 -5.52
N ARG A 92 4.63 11.59 -6.18
CA ARG A 92 3.33 11.04 -5.76
C ARG A 92 3.55 9.81 -4.88
N GLY A 93 3.08 9.84 -3.63
CA GLY A 93 3.23 8.74 -2.66
C GLY A 93 2.67 7.40 -3.18
N LEU A 94 3.37 6.29 -2.88
CA LEU A 94 3.05 4.95 -3.37
C LEU A 94 1.64 4.51 -2.95
N SER A 95 1.25 4.81 -1.71
CA SER A 95 -0.10 4.53 -1.20
C SER A 95 -1.22 5.22 -1.99
N ARG A 96 -0.94 6.43 -2.47
CA ARG A 96 -1.89 7.23 -3.25
C ARG A 96 -1.99 6.75 -4.70
N GLU A 97 -0.88 6.39 -5.32
CA GLU A 97 -0.84 5.71 -6.63
C GLU A 97 -1.62 4.40 -6.59
N LEU A 98 -1.41 3.58 -5.55
CA LEU A 98 -2.16 2.36 -5.34
C LEU A 98 -3.65 2.65 -5.19
N SER A 99 -4.02 3.67 -4.44
CA SER A 99 -5.44 4.04 -4.29
C SER A 99 -6.04 4.57 -5.60
N ASP A 100 -5.29 5.31 -6.40
CA ASP A 100 -5.73 5.88 -7.67
C ASP A 100 -5.91 4.81 -8.76
N TRP A 101 -4.97 3.87 -8.88
CA TRP A 101 -4.99 2.77 -9.84
C TRP A 101 -6.25 1.89 -9.71
N PHE A 102 -6.77 1.72 -8.50
CA PHE A 102 -8.01 0.99 -8.23
C PHE A 102 -9.27 1.85 -8.20
N GLY A 103 -9.17 3.15 -8.53
CA GLY A 103 -10.31 4.08 -8.52
C GLY A 103 -10.81 4.43 -7.11
N LEU A 104 -9.97 4.27 -6.09
CA LEU A 104 -10.30 4.54 -4.68
C LEU A 104 -10.02 5.99 -4.29
N SER A 105 -9.16 6.68 -5.04
CA SER A 105 -8.71 8.05 -4.75
C SER A 105 -9.86 9.06 -4.63
N ARG A 106 -10.95 8.90 -5.39
CA ARG A 106 -12.22 9.62 -5.16
C ARG A 106 -13.37 8.82 -5.74
N GLY A 107 -14.49 8.77 -5.04
CA GLY A 107 -15.72 8.14 -5.52
C GLY A 107 -16.22 8.72 -6.86
N ARG A 108 -15.70 8.21 -7.97
CA ARG A 108 -16.27 8.38 -9.31
C ARG A 108 -15.95 7.16 -10.17
N GLY A 109 -16.99 6.35 -10.36
CA GLY A 109 -17.29 5.74 -11.66
C GLY A 109 -16.23 4.81 -12.24
N LEU A 110 -16.15 3.58 -11.73
CA LEU A 110 -16.04 2.44 -12.64
C LEU A 110 -17.41 2.25 -13.29
N SER A 111 -17.72 3.12 -14.24
CA SER A 111 -18.80 2.96 -15.20
C SER A 111 -18.20 3.25 -16.56
N ARG A 112 -17.74 2.20 -17.24
CA ARG A 112 -17.92 1.96 -18.68
C ARG A 112 -17.78 0.47 -18.93
#